data_AF-A0A7C5I3B9-F1
#
_entry.id   AF-A0A7C5I3B9-F1
#
_cell.length_a   1.000
_cell.length_b   1.000
_cell.length_c   1.000
_cell.angle_alpha   90.00
_cell.angle_beta   90.00
_cell.angle_gamma   90.00
#
_symmetry.space_group_name_H-M   'P 1'
#
loop_
_entity.id
_entity.type
_entity.pdbx_description
1 polymer ?
#
loop_
_entity_poly.entity_id
_entity_poly.type
_entity_poly.pdbx_seq_one_letter_code
_entity_poly.pdbx_strand_id
1 'polypeptide(L)' 'KRKKKMKLLGEQKEIAWGSQIRSYVFQPYTMVKDHRTLHETGDIQAVMDGELDTFIEKELLFFAAVEKSDD' A
#
# COMPACT_ATOMS: atom_id res chain seq x y z
N LYS A 1 -3.13 26.78 -7.64
CA LYS A 1 -2.50 25.48 -7.98
C LYS A 1 -2.33 24.55 -6.77
N ARG A 2 -1.83 25.03 -5.61
CA ARG A 2 -1.62 24.22 -4.39
C ARG A 2 -2.89 23.58 -3.80
N LYS A 3 -4.00 24.33 -3.67
CA LYS A 3 -5.29 23.82 -3.16
C LYS A 3 -5.89 22.68 -4.01
N LYS A 4 -5.73 22.71 -5.34
CA LYS A 4 -6.20 21.63 -6.24
C LYS A 4 -5.39 20.35 -6.05
N LYS A 5 -4.06 20.45 -5.89
CA LYS A 5 -3.20 19.28 -5.57
C LYS A 5 -3.61 18.63 -4.24
N MET A 6 -3.84 19.43 -3.21
CA MET A 6 -4.24 18.91 -1.89
C MET A 6 -5.57 18.17 -1.93
N LYS A 7 -6.58 18.65 -2.67
CA LYS A 7 -7.84 17.91 -2.85
C LYS A 7 -7.66 16.58 -3.58
N LEU A 8 -6.70 16.50 -4.51
CA LEU A 8 -6.44 15.28 -5.27
C LEU A 8 -5.69 14.23 -4.45
N LEU A 9 -4.86 14.67 -3.50
CA LEU A 9 -4.02 13.81 -2.66
C LEU A 9 -4.80 13.15 -1.50
N GLY A 10 -6.06 13.52 -1.29
CA GLY A 10 -6.86 13.06 -0.16
C GLY A 10 -6.34 13.56 1.20
N GLU A 11 -6.75 12.90 2.28
CA GLU A 11 -6.16 13.12 3.60
C GLU A 11 -4.75 12.50 3.64
N GLN A 12 -3.74 13.37 3.55
CA GLN A 12 -2.36 12.96 3.73
C GLN A 12 -2.10 12.71 5.22
N LYS A 13 -1.86 11.45 5.60
CA LYS A 13 -1.43 11.11 6.96
C LYS A 13 -0.06 11.71 7.26
N GLU A 14 0.14 12.11 8.52
CA GLU A 14 1.44 12.64 8.97
C GLU A 14 2.55 11.62 8.73
N ILE A 15 3.77 12.10 8.45
CA ILE A 15 4.96 11.25 8.32
C ILE A 15 5.46 10.92 9.73
N ALA A 16 4.79 9.98 10.38
CA ALA A 16 5.03 9.54 11.74
C ALA A 16 5.27 8.04 11.79
N TRP A 17 5.87 7.55 12.89
CA TRP A 17 5.96 6.11 13.14
C TRP A 17 4.55 5.51 13.17
N GLY A 18 4.30 4.52 12.31
CA GLY A 18 2.99 3.87 12.17
C GLY A 18 2.13 4.35 11.01
N SER A 19 2.51 5.41 10.27
CA SER A 19 1.78 5.82 9.05
C SER A 19 2.31 5.16 7.75
N GLN A 20 3.20 4.18 7.86
CA GLN A 20 3.74 3.41 6.74
C GLN A 20 2.68 2.49 6.12
N ILE A 21 2.54 2.54 4.80
CA ILE A 21 1.62 1.65 4.07
C ILE A 21 2.19 0.24 3.83
N ARG A 22 3.51 0.12 3.67
CA ARG A 22 4.16 -1.14 3.28
C ARG A 22 5.57 -1.23 3.85
N SER A 23 5.88 -2.35 4.49
CA SER A 23 7.23 -2.66 4.96
C SER A 23 7.99 -3.51 3.94
N TYR A 24 9.27 -3.19 3.76
CA TYR A 24 10.22 -3.94 2.95
C TYR A 24 11.38 -4.36 3.85
N VAL A 25 11.46 -5.65 4.16
CA VAL A 25 12.52 -6.23 4.97
C VAL A 25 13.42 -7.03 4.05
N PHE A 26 14.71 -6.67 3.99
CA PHE A 26 15.69 -7.36 3.15
C PHE A 26 16.46 -8.43 3.93
N GLN A 27 16.67 -8.24 5.23
CA GLN A 27 17.45 -9.11 6.11
C GLN A 27 16.90 -9.09 7.54
N PRO A 28 16.99 -10.18 8.32
CA PRO A 28 17.62 -11.48 7.97
C PRO A 28 16.75 -12.38 7.06
N TYR A 29 15.51 -11.98 6.83
CA TYR A 29 14.59 -12.60 5.88
C TYR A 29 14.12 -11.55 4.88
N THR A 30 13.72 -12.00 3.69
CA THR A 30 13.11 -11.13 2.67
C THR A 30 11.60 -11.16 2.84
N MET A 31 10.98 -10.00 3.01
CA MET A 31 9.54 -9.87 3.10
C MET A 31 9.08 -8.48 2.68
N VAL A 32 8.09 -8.44 1.81
CA VAL A 32 7.33 -7.24 1.50
C VAL A 32 5.92 -7.45 2.03
N LYS A 33 5.44 -6.53 2.88
CA LYS A 33 4.11 -6.61 3.50
C LYS A 33 3.38 -5.29 3.38
N ASP A 34 2.22 -5.29 2.72
CA ASP A 34 1.31 -4.15 2.68
C ASP A 34 0.36 -4.21 3.88
N HIS A 35 0.41 -3.18 4.73
CA HIS A 35 -0.34 -3.14 5.98
C HIS A 35 -1.82 -2.77 5.79
N ARG A 36 -2.19 -2.26 4.60
CA ARG A 36 -3.58 -1.90 4.30
C ARG A 36 -4.39 -3.13 3.89
N THR A 37 -3.80 -3.95 3.02
CA THR A 37 -4.44 -5.14 2.43
C THR A 37 -4.03 -6.45 3.11
N LEU A 38 -3.05 -6.39 4.02
CA LEU A 38 -2.40 -7.53 4.69
C LEU A 38 -1.71 -8.50 3.71
N HIS A 39 -1.58 -8.14 2.44
CA HIS A 39 -0.88 -8.95 1.44
C HIS A 39 0.63 -8.91 1.67
N GLU A 40 1.27 -10.07 1.61
CA GLU A 40 2.71 -10.22 1.77
C GLU A 40 3.32 -11.17 0.73
N THR A 41 4.58 -10.94 0.39
CA THR A 41 5.39 -11.79 -0.49
C THR A 41 6.84 -11.86 0.01
N GLY A 42 7.48 -13.00 -0.18
CA GLY A 42 8.91 -13.20 0.12
C GLY A 42 9.85 -12.80 -1.02
N ASP A 43 9.33 -12.67 -2.24
CA ASP A 43 10.14 -12.32 -3.42
C ASP A 43 10.33 -10.80 -3.51
N ILE A 44 11.31 -10.31 -2.77
CA ILE A 44 11.60 -8.87 -2.75
C ILE A 44 12.23 -8.38 -4.05
N GLN A 45 12.96 -9.23 -4.77
CA GLN A 45 13.67 -8.82 -5.99
C GLN A 45 12.66 -8.50 -7.09
N ALA A 46 11.70 -9.40 -7.35
CA ALA A 46 10.62 -9.18 -8.29
C ALA A 46 9.86 -7.86 -8.00
N VAL A 47 9.56 -7.60 -6.72
CA VAL A 47 8.87 -6.37 -6.31
C VAL A 47 9.72 -5.12 -6.58
N MET A 48 11.04 -5.19 -6.37
CA MET A 48 11.95 -4.09 -6.67
C MET A 48 12.16 -3.89 -8.17
N ASP A 49 12.05 -4.97 -8.96
CA ASP A 49 12.10 -4.95 -10.42
C ASP A 49 10.79 -4.46 -11.06
N GLY A 50 9.75 -4.22 -10.25
CA GLY A 50 8.53 -3.54 -10.67
C GLY A 50 7.28 -4.40 -10.67
N GLU A 51 7.32 -5.64 -10.16
CA GLU A 51 6.15 -6.48 -9.96
C GLU A 51 5.26 -5.96 -8.81
N LEU A 52 4.61 -4.82 -9.05
CA LEU A 52 3.74 -4.13 -8.11
C LEU A 52 2.25 -4.38 -8.37
N ASP A 53 1.91 -5.00 -9.50
CA ASP A 53 0.53 -5.19 -9.96
C ASP A 53 -0.33 -5.90 -8.92
N THR A 54 0.20 -6.96 -8.30
CA THR A 54 -0.50 -7.70 -7.25
C THR A 54 -0.89 -6.80 -6.07
N PHE A 55 -0.01 -5.87 -5.67
CA PHE A 55 -0.35 -4.95 -4.58
C PHE A 55 -1.40 -3.93 -4.98
N ILE A 56 -1.35 -3.44 -6.23
CA ILE A 56 -2.33 -2.49 -6.76
C ILE A 56 -3.70 -3.16 -6.85
N GLU A 57 -3.76 -4.37 -7.39
CA GLU A 57 -4.99 -5.16 -7.51
C GLU A 57 -5.61 -5.42 -6.12
N LYS A 58 -4.80 -5.85 -5.15
CA LYS A 58 -5.29 -6.09 -3.78
C LYS A 58 -5.85 -4.83 -3.13
N GLU A 59 -5.25 -3.66 -3.39
CA GLU A 59 -5.77 -2.39 -2.88
C GLU A 59 -7.13 -2.05 -3.52
N LEU A 60 -7.27 -2.22 -4.83
CA LEU A 60 -8.53 -1.96 -5.53
C LEU A 60 -9.64 -2.91 -5.04
N LEU A 61 -9.33 -4.19 -4.85
CA LEU A 61 -10.27 -5.17 -4.30
C LEU A 61 -10.64 -4.85 -2.85
N PHE A 62 -9.68 -4.40 -2.04
CA PHE A 62 -9.93 -3.98 -0.66
C PHE A 62 -10.92 -2.81 -0.62
N PHE A 63 -10.69 -1.75 -1.40
CA PHE A 63 -11.61 -0.62 -1.45
C PHE A 63 -13.00 -1.02 -1.96
N ALA A 64 -13.08 -1.82 -3.02
CA ALA A 64 -14.36 -2.30 -3.54
C ALA A 64 -15.12 -3.19 -2.54
N ALA A 65 -14.41 -3.92 -1.68
CA ALA A 65 -15.01 -4.71 -0.61
C ALA A 65 -15.53 -3.82 0.54
N VAL A 66 -14.78 -2.78 0.91
CA VAL A 66 -15.20 -1.81 1.94
C VAL A 66 -16.45 -1.05 1.51
N GLU A 67 -16.51 -0.56 0.26
CA GLU A 67 -17.69 0.14 -0.26
C GLU A 67 -18.94 -0.74 -0.22
N LYS A 68 -18.83 -2.03 -0.54
CA LYS A 68 -19.95 -2.99 -0.46
C LYS A 68 -20.43 -3.30 0.96
N SER A 69 -19.62 -3.05 1.99
CA SER A 69 -20.02 -3.26 3.39
C SER A 69 -20.74 -2.08 4.01
N ASP A 70 -20.64 -0.90 3.38
CA ASP A 70 -21.30 0.34 3.83
C ASP A 70 -22.70 0.54 3.21
N ASP A 71 -23.09 -0.30 2.23
CA ASP A 71 -24.44 -0.44 1.65
C ASP A 71 -25.29 -1.49 2.41
#